data_AF-A0A3D5B612-F1
#
_entry.id   AF-A0A3D5B612-F1
#
_cell.length_a   1.000
_cell.length_b   1.000
_cell.length_c   1.000
_cell.angle_alpha   90.00
_cell.angle_beta   90.00
_cell.angle_gamma   90.00
#
_symmetry.space_group_name_H-M   'P 1'
#
loop_
_entity.id
_entity.type
_entity.pdbx_description
1 polymer ?
#
loop_
_entity_poly.entity_id
_entity_poly.type
_entity_poly.pdbx_seq_one_letter_code
_entity_poly.pdbx_strand_id
1 'polypeptide(L)' 'VQADAFDRNRRVEGRIPALTEVLPSMLQGYDRNRESALAALSWLDRHFEVNAAIKEAILGLCGEADA' A
#
# COMPACT_ATOMS: atom_id res chain seq x y z
N VAL A 1 12.47 -27.30 -8.08
CA VAL A 1 12.71 -26.18 -9.01
C VAL A 1 12.94 -24.94 -8.17
N GLN A 2 14.11 -24.32 -8.24
CA GLN A 2 14.41 -23.09 -7.53
C GLN A 2 13.72 -21.94 -8.27
N ALA A 3 12.82 -21.22 -7.60
CA ALA A 3 12.09 -20.13 -8.21
C ALA A 3 13.04 -18.99 -8.62
N ASP A 4 12.92 -18.50 -9.86
CA ASP A 4 13.72 -17.41 -10.38
C ASP A 4 13.36 -16.10 -9.66
N ALA A 5 14.34 -15.49 -8.98
CA ALA A 5 14.18 -14.24 -8.26
C ALA A 5 13.85 -13.04 -9.19
N PHE A 6 14.12 -13.17 -10.49
CA PHE A 6 13.95 -12.15 -11.51
C PHE A 6 12.79 -12.43 -12.47
N ASP A 7 11.93 -13.42 -12.18
CA ASP A 7 10.75 -13.68 -12.99
C ASP A 7 9.87 -12.42 -13.07
N ARG A 8 9.63 -11.93 -14.29
CA ARG A 8 8.78 -10.75 -14.54
C ARG A 8 7.35 -10.98 -14.09
N ASN A 9 6.87 -12.22 -14.10
CA ASN A 9 5.58 -12.61 -13.55
C ASN A 9 5.52 -12.49 -12.02
N ARG A 10 6.64 -12.19 -11.34
CA ARG A 10 6.66 -11.96 -9.89
C ARG A 10 6.26 -10.52 -9.53
N ARG A 11 6.43 -9.57 -10.45
CA ARG A 11 6.03 -8.17 -10.26
C ARG A 11 4.50 -8.07 -10.24
N VAL A 12 3.95 -7.42 -9.21
CA VAL A 12 2.51 -7.24 -9.05
C VAL A 12 1.93 -6.47 -10.24
N GLU A 13 2.68 -5.51 -10.76
CA GLU A 13 2.33 -4.71 -11.95
C GLU A 13 2.12 -5.58 -13.20
N GLY A 14 2.90 -6.67 -13.33
CA GLY A 14 2.78 -7.60 -14.45
C GLY A 14 1.64 -8.61 -14.29
N ARG A 15 1.23 -8.91 -13.05
CA ARG A 15 0.17 -9.90 -12.75
C ARG A 15 -1.21 -9.27 -12.66
N ILE A 16 -1.28 -8.05 -12.15
CA ILE A 16 -2.52 -7.35 -11.84
C ILE A 16 -2.40 -5.95 -12.43
N PRO A 17 -2.69 -5.79 -13.74
CA PRO A 17 -2.52 -4.51 -14.43
C PRO A 17 -3.25 -3.35 -13.73
N ALA A 18 -4.43 -3.60 -13.16
CA ALA A 18 -5.22 -2.61 -12.41
C ALA A 18 -4.50 -2.05 -11.17
N LEU A 19 -3.56 -2.80 -10.58
CA LEU A 19 -2.77 -2.31 -9.45
C LEU A 19 -1.66 -1.34 -9.90
N THR A 20 -1.24 -1.37 -11.16
CA THR A 20 -0.15 -0.53 -11.69
C THR A 20 -0.46 0.96 -11.57
N GLU A 21 -1.74 1.34 -11.68
CA GLU A 21 -2.16 2.75 -11.58
C GLU A 21 -2.15 3.25 -10.13
N VAL A 22 -2.46 2.39 -9.17
CA VAL A 22 -2.60 2.76 -7.75
C VAL A 22 -1.33 2.53 -6.95
N LEU A 23 -0.48 1.57 -7.33
CA LEU A 23 0.77 1.23 -6.64
C LEU A 23 1.72 2.42 -6.42
N PRO A 24 1.92 3.34 -7.40
CA PRO A 24 2.75 4.52 -7.19
C PRO A 24 2.28 5.39 -6.04
N SER A 25 0.96 5.47 -5.80
CA SER A 25 0.41 6.25 -4.66
C SER A 25 0.71 5.61 -3.30
N MET A 26 1.00 4.30 -3.26
CA MET A 26 1.34 3.56 -2.04
C MET A 26 2.85 3.46 -1.78
N LEU A 27 3.68 3.89 -2.74
CA LEU A 27 5.13 3.68 -2.74
C LEU A 27 5.87 4.99 -3.07
N GLN A 28 5.50 6.09 -2.43
CA GLN A 28 6.02 7.43 -2.73
C GLN A 28 7.39 7.73 -2.07
N GLY A 29 7.97 6.74 -1.39
CA GLY A 29 9.25 6.86 -0.67
C GLY A 29 9.09 7.28 0.78
N TYR A 30 10.22 7.37 1.50
CA TYR A 30 10.22 7.66 2.94
C TYR A 30 9.78 9.08 3.28
N ASP A 31 10.04 10.05 2.39
CA ASP A 31 9.63 11.45 2.57
C ASP A 31 8.11 11.63 2.61
N ARG A 32 7.38 10.70 1.97
CA ARG A 32 5.91 10.71 1.85
C ARG A 32 5.30 9.39 2.34
N ASN A 33 5.87 8.86 3.43
CA ASN A 33 5.47 7.58 3.98
C ASN A 33 4.03 7.60 4.54
N ARG A 34 3.57 8.75 5.08
CA ARG A 34 2.20 8.92 5.61
C ARG A 34 1.18 8.89 4.50
N GLU A 35 1.40 9.64 3.43
CA GLU A 35 0.50 9.66 2.27
C GLU A 35 0.48 8.30 1.58
N SER A 36 1.63 7.61 1.54
CA SER A 36 1.72 6.23 1.07
C SER A 36 0.89 5.26 1.93
N ALA A 37 0.98 5.37 3.25
CA ALA A 37 0.21 4.56 4.19
C ALA A 37 -1.30 4.81 4.05
N LEU A 38 -1.70 6.09 3.94
CA LEU A 38 -3.10 6.48 3.74
C LEU A 38 -3.66 5.98 2.41
N ALA A 39 -2.89 6.06 1.33
CA ALA A 39 -3.28 5.52 0.02
C ALA A 39 -3.47 4.00 0.06
N ALA A 40 -2.55 3.28 0.71
CA ALA A 40 -2.64 1.84 0.89
C ALA A 40 -3.87 1.46 1.74
N LEU A 41 -4.09 2.15 2.87
CA LEU A 41 -5.23 1.93 3.75
C LEU A 41 -6.56 2.19 3.03
N SER A 42 -6.67 3.30 2.30
CA SER A 42 -7.87 3.64 1.51
C SER A 42 -8.16 2.62 0.41
N TRP A 43 -7.13 2.06 -0.22
CA TRP A 43 -7.32 1.00 -1.20
C TRP A 43 -7.78 -0.30 -0.53
N LEU A 44 -7.17 -0.71 0.58
CA LEU A 44 -7.56 -1.91 1.32
C LEU A 44 -9.00 -1.82 1.82
N ASP A 45 -9.39 -0.70 2.43
CA ASP A 45 -10.72 -0.46 2.99
C ASP A 45 -11.84 -0.51 1.94
N ARG A 46 -11.52 -0.21 0.67
CA ARG A 46 -12.48 -0.30 -0.45
C ARG A 46 -12.67 -1.72 -0.98
N HIS A 47 -11.67 -2.59 -0.82
CA HIS A 47 -11.67 -3.93 -1.43
C HIS A 47 -11.81 -5.05 -0.41
N PHE A 48 -11.55 -4.78 0.86
CA PHE A 48 -11.53 -5.76 1.94
C PHE A 48 -12.12 -5.16 3.22
N GLU A 49 -12.59 -6.04 4.09
CA GLU A 49 -12.94 -5.66 5.46
C GLU A 49 -11.64 -5.48 6.26
N VAL A 50 -11.34 -4.21 6.58
CA VAL A 50 -10.17 -3.86 7.40
C VAL A 50 -10.59 -3.82 8.87
N ASN A 51 -9.79 -4.43 9.74
CA ASN A 51 -10.01 -4.35 11.18
C ASN A 51 -10.03 -2.89 11.66
N ALA A 52 -11.12 -2.50 12.34
CA ALA A 52 -11.34 -1.12 12.78
C ALA A 52 -10.21 -0.60 13.70
N ALA A 53 -9.73 -1.40 14.65
CA ALA A 53 -8.68 -0.97 15.57
C ALA A 53 -7.35 -0.71 14.84
N ILE A 54 -7.01 -1.53 13.85
CA ILE A 54 -5.80 -1.32 13.01
C ILE A 54 -5.96 -0.06 12.15
N LYS A 55 -7.13 0.13 11.55
CA LYS A 55 -7.43 1.32 10.73
C LYS A 55 -7.26 2.60 11.55
N GLU A 56 -7.87 2.67 12.73
CA GLU A 56 -7.76 3.83 13.63
C GLU A 56 -6.32 4.07 14.08
N ALA A 57 -5.57 3.01 14.41
CA ALA A 57 -4.16 3.16 14.80
C ALA A 57 -3.30 3.76 13.67
N ILE A 58 -3.51 3.33 12.42
CA ILE A 58 -2.78 3.88 11.26
C ILE A 58 -3.18 5.34 11.04
N LEU A 59 -4.48 5.68 11.15
CA LEU A 59 -4.96 7.05 11.01
C LEU A 59 -4.35 7.98 12.08
N GLY A 60 -4.27 7.51 13.33
CA GLY A 60 -3.60 8.23 14.43
C GLY A 60 -2.13 8.52 14.11
N LEU A 61 -1.36 7.50 13.75
CA LEU A 61 0.06 7.63 13.40
C LEU A 61 0.31 8.59 12.22
N CYS A 62 -0.65 8.70 11.29
CA CYS A 62 -0.54 9.63 10.16
C CYS A 62 -0.89 11.08 10.55
N GLY A 63 -1.82 11.29 11.49
CA GLY A 63 -2.24 12.62 11.93
C GLY A 63 -1.37 13.24 13.04
N GLU A 64 -0.71 12.42 13.86
CA GLU A 64 0.11 12.89 15.00
C GLU A 64 1.35 13.70 14.62
N ALA A 65 1.81 13.63 13.37
CA ALA A 65 3.04 14.31 12.97
C ALA A 65 2.86 15.75 12.48
N ASP A 66 1.60 16.18 12.33
CA ASP A 66 1.27 17.57 12.03
C ASP A 66 1.03 18.39 13.31
N ALA A 67 1.22 17.79 14.50
CA ALA A 67 1.11 18.40 15.83
C ALA A 67 2.48 18.56 16.49
#